data_AF-A0A7V2XBJ6-F1
#
_entry.id   AF-A0A7V2XBJ6-F1
#
_cell.length_a   1.000
_cell.length_b   1.000
_cell.length_c   1.000
_cell.angle_alpha   90.00
_cell.angle_beta   90.00
_cell.angle_gamma   90.00
#
_symmetry.space_group_name_H-M   'P 1'
#
loop_
_entity.id
_entity.type
_entity.pdbx_description
1 polymer ?
#
loop_
_entity_poly.entity_id
_entity_poly.type
_entity_poly.pdbx_seq_one_letter_code
_entity_poly.pdbx_strand_id
1 'polypeptide(L)'
;MDPAREAVVLKPDDMLHLFLVLLAAALLLILLIHERKERQKPRLIVKTILSGLFVLVALLQPVPVPSYGNFILLGLLFCLAGDVCLALPGGNLFRAGLFAFLIGHILYVLGFMYLVPPSAWAHPAALFFWGFSLLVFLWLRPNLKSMQVPVAAYVLVITVMISGAWAVFAAPSISSGGRGLIFAGA
;
A
#
# COMPACT_ATOMS: atom_id res chain seq x y z
N MET A 1 16.03 -25.89 36.41
CA MET A 1 15.75 -25.29 35.09
C MET A 1 14.40 -24.60 35.21
N ASP A 2 14.40 -23.28 35.12
CA ASP A 2 13.25 -22.42 35.43
C ASP A 2 12.36 -22.23 34.17
N PRO A 3 11.12 -22.75 34.14
CA PRO A 3 10.21 -22.63 33.00
C PRO A 3 9.79 -21.19 32.70
N ALA A 4 10.08 -20.21 33.56
CA ALA A 4 9.77 -18.80 33.33
C ALA A 4 10.76 -18.10 32.37
N ARG A 5 11.95 -18.67 32.11
CA ARG A 5 12.94 -18.06 31.20
C ARG A 5 12.70 -18.35 29.72
N GLU A 6 11.86 -19.34 29.38
CA GLU A 6 11.44 -19.60 28.00
C GLU A 6 10.31 -18.67 27.53
N ALA A 7 9.66 -17.91 28.43
CA ALA A 7 8.47 -17.13 28.12
C ALA A 7 8.71 -15.74 27.48
N VAL A 8 9.97 -15.32 27.29
CA VAL A 8 10.30 -14.00 26.69
C VAL A 8 11.35 -14.11 25.57
N VAL A 9 11.74 -15.33 25.19
CA VAL A 9 12.56 -15.52 23.99
C VAL A 9 11.62 -15.61 22.80
N LEU A 10 11.44 -14.48 22.11
CA LEU A 10 10.71 -14.44 20.84
C LEU A 10 11.31 -15.49 19.90
N LYS A 11 10.45 -16.20 19.17
CA LYS A 11 10.93 -17.18 18.19
C LYS A 11 11.70 -16.45 17.08
N PRO A 12 12.64 -17.11 16.38
CA PRO A 12 13.47 -16.47 15.36
C PRO A 12 12.67 -15.77 14.24
N ASP A 13 11.51 -16.32 13.88
CA ASP A 13 10.53 -15.76 12.95
C ASP A 13 9.89 -14.47 13.49
N ASP A 14 9.47 -14.47 14.75
CA ASP A 14 8.92 -13.28 15.42
C ASP A 14 9.96 -12.16 15.52
N MET A 15 11.23 -12.50 15.82
CA MET A 15 12.33 -11.54 15.86
C MET A 15 12.61 -10.91 14.50
N LEU A 16 12.56 -11.72 13.42
CA LEU A 16 12.73 -11.24 12.06
C LEU A 16 11.59 -10.28 11.66
N HIS A 17 10.33 -10.64 11.93
CA HIS A 17 9.19 -9.77 11.63
C HIS A 17 9.25 -8.46 12.41
N LEU A 18 9.57 -8.51 13.71
CA LEU A 18 9.76 -7.33 14.53
C LEU A 18 10.88 -6.44 13.98
N PHE A 19 12.01 -7.03 13.61
CA PHE A 19 13.13 -6.30 13.01
C PHE A 19 12.71 -5.60 11.70
N LEU A 20 12.01 -6.29 10.80
CA LEU A 20 11.53 -5.72 9.53
C LEU A 20 10.56 -4.55 9.76
N VAL A 21 9.65 -4.67 10.74
CA VAL A 21 8.72 -3.59 11.11
C VAL A 21 9.47 -2.38 11.67
N LEU A 22 10.43 -2.59 12.57
CA LEU A 22 11.25 -1.51 13.13
C LEU A 22 12.10 -0.83 12.05
N LEU A 23 12.65 -1.60 11.12
CA LEU A 23 13.40 -1.07 9.98
C LEU A 23 12.51 -0.23 9.07
N ALA A 24 11.30 -0.70 8.76
CA ALA A 24 10.32 0.06 7.98
C ALA A 24 9.93 1.37 8.68
N ALA A 25 9.67 1.33 9.99
CA ALA A 25 9.34 2.52 10.78
C ALA A 25 10.51 3.52 10.80
N ALA A 26 11.75 3.05 10.97
CA ALA A 26 12.94 3.90 10.93
C ALA A 26 13.13 4.55 9.54
N LEU A 27 12.99 3.80 8.45
CA LEU A 27 13.06 4.32 7.09
C LEU A 27 11.95 5.35 6.82
N LEU A 28 10.73 5.10 7.30
CA LEU A 28 9.62 6.06 7.20
C LEU A 28 9.92 7.35 7.98
N LEU A 29 10.47 7.27 9.19
CA LEU A 29 10.88 8.46 9.94
C LEU A 29 11.96 9.25 9.20
N ILE A 30 12.96 8.58 8.65
CA ILE A 30 14.00 9.21 7.82
C ILE A 30 13.37 9.88 6.59
N LEU A 31 12.41 9.24 5.94
CA LEU A 31 11.69 9.79 4.79
C LEU A 31 10.97 11.10 5.18
N LEU A 32 10.22 11.08 6.29
CA LEU A 32 9.48 12.25 6.79
C LEU A 32 10.42 13.42 7.17
N ILE A 33 11.59 13.13 7.74
CA ILE A 33 12.60 14.15 8.04
C ILE A 33 13.14 14.79 6.75
N HIS A 34 13.35 14.01 5.70
CA HIS A 34 13.81 14.52 4.40
C HIS A 34 12.72 15.27 3.64
N GLU A 35 11.46 14.84 3.76
CA GLU A 35 10.28 15.54 3.25
C GLU A 35 10.21 16.94 3.85
N ARG A 36 10.30 17.05 5.19
CA ARG A 36 10.27 18.33 5.91
C ARG A 36 11.43 19.25 5.54
N LYS A 37 12.56 18.70 5.11
CA LYS A 37 13.76 19.46 4.69
C LYS A 37 13.76 19.78 3.18
N GLU A 38 12.69 19.43 2.45
CA GLU A 38 12.52 19.60 1.01
C GLU A 38 13.67 19.03 0.14
N ARG A 39 14.41 18.04 0.67
CA ARG A 39 15.54 17.44 -0.03
C ARG A 39 15.06 16.36 -0.98
N GLN A 40 14.88 16.72 -2.25
CA GLN A 40 14.26 15.81 -3.24
C GLN A 40 15.00 14.50 -3.47
N LYS A 41 16.33 14.52 -3.67
CA LYS A 41 17.12 13.31 -3.96
C LYS A 41 17.09 12.27 -2.82
N PRO A 42 17.44 12.61 -1.56
CA PRO A 42 17.40 11.63 -0.49
C PRO A 42 15.98 11.16 -0.16
N ARG A 43 14.97 12.03 -0.32
CA ARG A 43 13.55 11.63 -0.21
C ARG A 43 13.23 10.47 -1.16
N LEU A 44 13.58 10.61 -2.44
CA LEU A 44 13.30 9.61 -3.45
C LEU A 44 14.03 8.28 -3.18
N ILE A 45 15.31 8.35 -2.81
CA ILE A 45 16.11 7.15 -2.49
C ILE A 45 15.51 6.37 -1.30
N VAL A 46 15.21 7.07 -0.20
CA VAL A 46 14.65 6.42 1.00
C VAL A 46 13.28 5.82 0.68
N LYS A 47 12.48 6.48 -0.17
CA LYS A 47 11.19 5.96 -0.62
C LYS A 47 11.33 4.66 -1.42
N THR A 48 12.26 4.60 -2.38
CA THR A 48 12.54 3.38 -3.15
C THR A 48 13.02 2.24 -2.25
N ILE A 49 13.90 2.52 -1.27
CA ILE A 49 14.37 1.51 -0.31
C ILE A 49 13.20 0.97 0.54
N LEU A 50 12.34 1.86 1.04
CA LEU A 50 11.17 1.49 1.82
C LEU A 50 10.19 0.64 0.99
N SER A 51 9.95 0.99 -0.28
CA SER A 51 9.13 0.18 -1.18
C SER A 51 9.75 -1.19 -1.46
N GLY A 52 11.07 -1.26 -1.64
CA GLY A 52 11.80 -2.53 -1.76
C GLY A 52 11.67 -3.41 -0.52
N LEU A 53 11.65 -2.81 0.66
CA LEU A 53 11.39 -3.53 1.92
C LEU A 53 9.97 -4.14 1.93
N PHE A 54 8.96 -3.44 1.42
CA PHE A 54 7.61 -4.01 1.31
C PHE A 54 7.54 -5.22 0.37
N VAL A 55 8.26 -5.17 -0.77
CA VAL A 55 8.39 -6.33 -1.67
C VAL A 55 9.06 -7.50 -0.95
N LEU A 56 10.16 -7.23 -0.23
CA LEU A 56 10.86 -8.27 0.54
C LEU A 56 9.96 -8.90 1.61
N VAL A 57 9.21 -8.08 2.35
CA VAL A 57 8.25 -8.58 3.33
C VAL A 57 7.21 -9.47 2.64
N ALA A 58 6.64 -9.05 1.51
CA ALA A 58 5.66 -9.86 0.79
C ALA A 58 6.21 -11.22 0.31
N LEU A 59 7.50 -11.29 -0.07
CA LEU A 59 8.16 -12.53 -0.48
C LEU A 59 8.44 -13.49 0.69
N LEU A 60 8.67 -12.95 1.89
CA LEU A 60 9.00 -13.74 3.09
C LEU A 60 7.77 -14.21 3.86
N GLN A 61 6.61 -13.59 3.63
CA GLN A 61 5.38 -13.94 4.35
C GLN A 61 4.70 -15.16 3.73
N PRO A 62 4.33 -16.18 4.53
CA PRO A 62 3.47 -17.25 4.05
C PRO A 62 2.08 -16.68 3.72
N VAL A 63 1.62 -16.86 2.49
CA VAL A 63 0.31 -16.38 2.06
C VAL A 63 -0.68 -17.54 1.97
N PRO A 64 -1.71 -17.60 2.84
CA PRO A 64 -2.70 -18.69 2.84
C PRO A 64 -3.54 -18.77 1.55
N VAL A 65 -3.70 -17.63 0.86
CA VAL A 65 -4.43 -17.52 -0.41
C VAL A 65 -3.43 -17.11 -1.50
N PRO A 66 -2.86 -18.07 -2.26
CA PRO A 66 -1.79 -17.79 -3.23
C PRO A 66 -2.16 -16.73 -4.27
N SER A 67 -3.40 -16.74 -4.78
CA SER A 67 -3.87 -15.75 -5.75
C SER A 67 -3.79 -14.33 -5.19
N TYR A 68 -4.27 -14.10 -3.96
CA TYR A 68 -4.14 -12.82 -3.27
C TYR A 68 -2.66 -12.42 -3.15
N GLY A 69 -1.81 -13.34 -2.68
CA GLY A 69 -0.37 -13.09 -2.52
C GLY A 69 0.31 -12.65 -3.82
N ASN A 70 0.02 -13.33 -4.93
CA ASN A 70 0.58 -13.01 -6.24
C ASN A 70 0.13 -11.63 -6.72
N PHE A 71 -1.15 -11.27 -6.56
CA PHE A 71 -1.65 -9.95 -6.92
C PHE A 71 -1.02 -8.83 -6.07
N ILE A 72 -0.89 -9.04 -4.75
CA ILE A 72 -0.20 -8.08 -3.87
C ILE A 72 1.27 -7.95 -4.22
N LEU A 73 1.98 -9.05 -4.46
CA LEU A 73 3.39 -9.01 -4.85
C LEU A 73 3.60 -8.27 -6.17
N LEU A 74 2.80 -8.60 -7.20
CA LEU A 74 2.87 -7.89 -8.48
C LEU A 74 2.54 -6.40 -8.30
N GLY A 75 1.53 -6.08 -7.49
CA GLY A 75 1.17 -4.70 -7.19
C GLY A 75 2.31 -3.93 -6.53
N LEU A 76 2.98 -4.55 -5.55
CA LEU A 76 4.16 -3.99 -4.89
C LEU A 76 5.33 -3.79 -5.85
N LEU A 77 5.58 -4.73 -6.77
CA LEU A 77 6.61 -4.60 -7.80
C LEU A 77 6.31 -3.42 -8.76
N PHE A 78 5.05 -3.22 -9.14
CA PHE A 78 4.62 -2.06 -9.93
C PHE A 78 4.78 -0.75 -9.16
N CYS A 79 4.45 -0.73 -7.86
CA CYS A 79 4.69 0.42 -6.99
C CYS A 79 6.19 0.75 -6.85
N LEU A 80 7.04 -0.28 -6.69
CA LEU A 80 8.49 -0.11 -6.66
C LEU A 80 9.02 0.45 -7.98
N ALA A 81 8.58 -0.10 -9.11
CA ALA A 81 8.91 0.44 -10.43
C ALA A 81 8.45 1.90 -10.57
N GLY A 82 7.26 2.22 -10.04
CA GLY A 82 6.74 3.58 -9.96
C GLY A 82 7.66 4.53 -9.20
N ASP A 83 8.14 4.13 -8.02
CA ASP A 83 9.06 4.92 -7.20
C ASP A 83 10.42 5.12 -7.91
N VAL A 84 10.94 4.09 -8.58
CA VAL A 84 12.18 4.20 -9.38
C VAL A 84 11.98 5.17 -10.55
N CYS A 85 10.87 5.09 -11.27
CA CYS A 85 10.57 5.98 -12.38
C CYS A 85 10.41 7.44 -11.92
N LEU A 86 9.76 7.68 -10.77
CA LEU A 86 9.63 9.03 -10.19
C LEU A 86 10.96 9.59 -9.68
N ALA A 87 11.91 8.73 -9.30
CA ALA A 87 13.22 9.16 -8.83
C ALA A 87 14.11 9.74 -9.94
N LEU A 88 13.83 9.35 -11.19
CA LEU A 88 14.61 9.75 -12.35
C LEU A 88 14.06 11.05 -12.98
N PRO A 89 14.93 11.96 -13.45
CA PRO A 89 14.48 13.20 -14.08
C PRO A 89 13.84 12.92 -15.46
N GLY A 90 12.67 13.51 -15.71
CA GLY A 90 12.04 13.52 -17.04
C GLY A 90 10.52 13.36 -17.00
N GLY A 91 9.80 14.18 -17.76
CA GLY A 91 8.33 14.18 -17.79
C GLY A 91 7.72 12.86 -18.29
N ASN A 92 8.43 12.12 -19.16
CA ASN A 92 7.98 10.80 -19.62
C ASN A 92 8.08 9.74 -18.52
N LEU A 93 9.18 9.74 -17.76
CA LEU A 93 9.39 8.81 -16.65
C LEU A 93 8.43 9.11 -15.50
N PHE A 94 8.14 10.38 -15.23
CA PHE A 94 7.11 10.77 -14.27
C PHE A 94 5.75 10.15 -14.63
N ARG A 95 5.33 10.25 -15.89
CA ARG A 95 4.06 9.66 -16.37
C ARG A 95 4.09 8.14 -16.35
N ALA A 96 5.22 7.52 -16.69
CA ALA A 96 5.38 6.07 -16.61
C ALA A 96 5.28 5.58 -15.15
N GLY A 97 5.89 6.31 -14.21
CA GLY A 97 5.81 5.99 -12.79
C GLY A 97 4.39 6.09 -12.26
N LEU A 98 3.66 7.15 -12.67
CA LEU A 98 2.24 7.27 -12.42
C LEU A 98 1.48 6.05 -13.01
N PHE A 99 1.62 5.76 -14.30
CA PHE A 99 0.94 4.59 -14.87
C PHE A 99 1.26 3.26 -14.15
N ALA A 100 2.51 3.05 -13.71
CA ALA A 100 2.92 1.89 -12.93
C ALA A 100 2.20 1.82 -11.57
N PHE A 101 2.13 2.93 -10.82
CA PHE A 101 1.35 2.98 -9.58
C PHE A 101 -0.12 2.64 -9.82
N LEU A 102 -0.75 3.19 -10.85
CA LEU A 102 -2.16 2.90 -11.14
C LEU A 102 -2.40 1.40 -11.33
N ILE A 103 -1.54 0.73 -12.11
CA ILE A 103 -1.58 -0.72 -12.29
C ILE A 103 -1.40 -1.43 -10.94
N GLY A 104 -0.46 -0.97 -10.12
CA GLY A 104 -0.24 -1.52 -8.78
C GLY A 104 -1.51 -1.52 -7.92
N HIS A 105 -2.25 -0.42 -7.91
CA HIS A 105 -3.50 -0.32 -7.15
C HIS A 105 -4.62 -1.19 -7.76
N ILE A 106 -4.69 -1.31 -9.08
CA ILE A 106 -5.61 -2.25 -9.74
C ILE A 106 -5.29 -3.69 -9.32
N LEU A 107 -4.01 -4.07 -9.26
CA LEU A 107 -3.61 -5.40 -8.80
C LEU A 107 -4.00 -5.63 -7.34
N TYR A 108 -3.89 -4.63 -6.46
CA TYR A 108 -4.40 -4.73 -5.08
C TYR A 108 -5.91 -4.97 -5.04
N VAL A 109 -6.69 -4.21 -5.81
CA VAL A 109 -8.13 -4.39 -5.98
C VAL A 109 -8.44 -5.84 -6.38
N LEU A 110 -7.76 -6.35 -7.42
CA LEU A 110 -7.94 -7.73 -7.87
C LEU A 110 -7.57 -8.74 -6.77
N GLY A 111 -6.50 -8.49 -6.02
CA GLY A 111 -6.12 -9.31 -4.86
C GLY A 111 -7.23 -9.39 -3.81
N PHE A 112 -7.84 -8.26 -3.45
CA PHE A 112 -8.91 -8.22 -2.46
C PHE A 112 -10.16 -9.00 -2.89
N MET A 113 -10.44 -9.10 -4.19
CA MET A 113 -11.55 -9.91 -4.70
C MET A 113 -11.40 -11.41 -4.42
N TYR A 114 -10.17 -11.90 -4.18
CA TYR A 114 -9.92 -13.29 -3.76
C TYR A 114 -10.09 -13.52 -2.26
N LEU A 115 -10.16 -12.46 -1.46
CA LEU A 115 -10.41 -12.54 -0.03
C LEU A 115 -11.89 -12.38 0.29
N VAL A 116 -12.57 -11.47 -0.40
CA VAL A 116 -13.99 -11.16 -0.19
C VAL A 116 -14.70 -10.91 -1.53
N PRO A 117 -15.92 -11.42 -1.74
CA PRO A 117 -16.64 -11.24 -2.99
C PRO A 117 -17.01 -9.76 -3.22
N PRO A 118 -17.12 -9.30 -4.49
CA PRO A 118 -17.47 -7.90 -4.80
C PRO A 118 -18.81 -7.44 -4.20
N SER A 119 -19.75 -8.36 -3.94
CA SER A 119 -21.01 -8.04 -3.27
C SER A 119 -20.80 -7.53 -1.84
N ALA A 120 -19.72 -7.94 -1.16
CA ALA A 120 -19.38 -7.46 0.17
C ALA A 120 -18.79 -6.04 0.18
N TRP A 121 -18.47 -5.48 -1.00
CA TRP A 121 -17.86 -4.15 -1.11
C TRP A 121 -18.91 -3.04 -1.06
N ALA A 122 -20.17 -3.39 -1.30
CA ALA A 122 -21.33 -2.52 -1.13
C ALA A 122 -21.67 -2.36 0.36
N HIS A 123 -20.75 -1.76 1.11
CA HIS A 123 -20.92 -1.45 2.53
C HIS A 123 -21.35 0.03 2.70
N PRO A 124 -22.19 0.38 3.70
CA PRO A 124 -22.56 1.78 3.94
C PRO A 124 -21.35 2.72 4.10
N ALA A 125 -20.26 2.22 4.69
CA ALA A 125 -18.99 2.94 4.82
C ALA A 125 -18.35 3.30 3.45
N ALA A 126 -18.65 2.55 2.38
CA ALA A 126 -18.18 2.90 1.04
C ALA A 126 -18.68 4.28 0.61
N LEU A 127 -19.90 4.68 1.01
CA LEU A 127 -20.43 6.01 0.71
C LEU A 127 -19.54 7.13 1.28
N PHE A 128 -18.92 6.90 2.44
CA PHE A 128 -17.97 7.84 3.02
C PHE A 128 -16.72 7.98 2.14
N PHE A 129 -16.11 6.87 1.71
CA PHE A 129 -14.93 6.91 0.84
C PHE A 129 -15.25 7.56 -0.52
N TRP A 130 -16.37 7.20 -1.14
CA TRP A 130 -16.81 7.80 -2.41
C TRP A 130 -17.10 9.29 -2.29
N GLY A 131 -17.83 9.71 -1.24
CA GLY A 131 -18.11 11.11 -0.98
C GLY A 131 -16.85 11.93 -0.71
N PHE A 132 -15.94 11.39 0.10
CA PHE A 132 -14.65 12.04 0.40
C PHE A 132 -13.77 12.15 -0.84
N SER A 133 -13.63 11.07 -1.62
CA SER A 133 -12.87 11.07 -2.87
C SER A 133 -13.44 12.04 -3.91
N LEU A 134 -14.77 12.16 -4.01
CA LEU A 134 -15.41 13.17 -4.86
C LEU A 134 -15.07 14.58 -4.42
N LEU A 135 -15.14 14.87 -3.11
CA LEU A 135 -14.75 16.17 -2.56
C LEU A 135 -13.30 16.51 -2.88
N VAL A 136 -12.38 15.55 -2.67
CA VAL A 136 -10.95 15.69 -3.00
C VAL A 136 -10.76 15.97 -4.50
N PHE A 137 -11.46 15.23 -5.37
CA PHE A 137 -11.37 15.45 -6.81
C PHE A 137 -11.88 16.83 -7.23
N LEU A 138 -13.02 17.27 -6.69
CA LEU A 138 -13.58 18.60 -6.97
C LEU A 138 -12.64 19.73 -6.50
N TRP A 139 -11.97 19.52 -5.37
CA TRP A 139 -10.97 20.45 -4.84
C TRP A 139 -9.70 20.52 -5.72
N LEU A 140 -9.25 19.38 -6.26
CA LEU A 140 -8.08 19.33 -7.16
C LEU A 140 -8.39 19.85 -8.57
N ARG A 141 -9.60 19.59 -9.09
CA ARG A 141 -10.06 19.90 -10.44
C ARG A 141 -9.64 21.27 -11.00
N PRO A 142 -9.77 22.41 -10.28
CA PRO A 142 -9.39 23.72 -10.83
C PRO A 142 -7.91 23.85 -11.19
N ASN A 143 -7.02 23.07 -10.57
CA ASN A 143 -5.57 23.18 -10.76
C ASN A 143 -4.99 22.16 -11.76
N LEU A 144 -5.79 21.17 -12.21
CA LEU A 144 -5.27 20.01 -12.95
C LEU A 144 -5.03 20.23 -14.45
N LYS A 145 -5.68 21.20 -15.08
CA LYS A 145 -5.59 21.46 -16.54
C LYS A 145 -5.70 20.15 -17.36
N SER A 146 -4.66 19.75 -18.11
CA SER A 146 -4.64 18.54 -18.93
C SER A 146 -4.55 17.21 -18.15
N MET A 147 -4.32 17.26 -16.83
CA MET A 147 -4.19 16.07 -15.96
C MET A 147 -5.52 15.63 -15.32
N GLN A 148 -6.65 16.25 -15.68
CA GLN A 148 -7.95 15.93 -15.08
C GLN A 148 -8.35 14.47 -15.26
N VAL A 149 -8.23 13.93 -16.47
CA VAL A 149 -8.62 12.54 -16.76
C VAL A 149 -7.71 11.53 -16.04
N PRO A 150 -6.35 11.64 -16.11
CA PRO A 150 -5.47 10.78 -15.33
C PRO A 150 -5.77 10.80 -13.83
N VAL A 151 -5.99 11.99 -13.26
CA VAL A 151 -6.25 12.12 -11.82
C VAL A 151 -7.63 11.58 -11.45
N ALA A 152 -8.65 11.75 -12.28
CA ALA A 152 -9.96 11.14 -12.05
C ALA A 152 -9.88 9.60 -12.03
N ALA A 153 -9.18 9.00 -12.99
CA ALA A 153 -8.95 7.56 -13.03
C ALA A 153 -8.21 7.07 -11.77
N TYR A 154 -7.23 7.84 -11.32
CA TYR A 154 -6.49 7.58 -10.09
C TYR A 154 -7.37 7.57 -8.85
N VAL A 155 -8.13 8.65 -8.67
CA VAL A 155 -9.03 8.79 -7.54
C VAL A 155 -10.02 7.63 -7.53
N LEU A 156 -10.63 7.30 -8.67
CA LEU A 156 -11.55 6.17 -8.81
C LEU A 156 -10.93 4.84 -8.36
N VAL A 157 -9.74 4.49 -8.87
CA VAL A 157 -9.07 3.23 -8.53
C VAL A 157 -8.72 3.17 -7.04
N ILE A 158 -8.19 4.26 -6.47
CA ILE A 158 -7.87 4.32 -5.04
C ILE A 158 -9.15 4.22 -4.19
N THR A 159 -10.24 4.86 -4.58
CA THR A 159 -11.54 4.75 -3.90
C THR A 159 -12.06 3.31 -3.91
N VAL A 160 -11.92 2.62 -5.04
CA VAL A 160 -12.30 1.20 -5.17
C VAL A 160 -11.39 0.33 -4.28
N MET A 161 -10.09 0.61 -4.25
CA MET A 161 -9.13 -0.09 -3.41
C MET A 161 -9.43 0.04 -1.92
N ILE A 162 -9.63 1.26 -1.41
CA ILE A 162 -9.93 1.47 0.02
C ILE A 162 -11.29 0.87 0.41
N SER A 163 -12.27 0.88 -0.52
CA SER A 163 -13.56 0.21 -0.30
C SER A 163 -13.40 -1.31 -0.20
N GLY A 164 -12.58 -1.92 -1.06
CA GLY A 164 -12.23 -3.34 -1.00
C GLY A 164 -11.46 -3.70 0.27
N ALA A 165 -10.49 -2.87 0.67
CA ALA A 165 -9.74 -3.04 1.91
C ALA A 165 -10.66 -2.95 3.16
N TRP A 166 -11.62 -2.03 3.15
CA TRP A 166 -12.65 -1.96 4.18
C TRP A 166 -13.55 -3.20 4.20
N ALA A 167 -13.95 -3.71 3.04
CA ALA A 167 -14.73 -4.94 2.96
C ALA A 167 -13.98 -6.14 3.54
N VAL A 168 -12.67 -6.23 3.27
CA VAL A 168 -11.77 -7.20 3.90
C VAL A 168 -11.73 -6.99 5.42
N PHE A 169 -11.61 -5.75 5.89
CA PHE A 169 -11.59 -5.43 7.32
C PHE A 169 -12.88 -5.85 8.04
N ALA A 170 -14.03 -5.62 7.40
CA ALA A 170 -15.34 -5.96 7.93
C ALA A 170 -15.63 -7.48 7.91
N ALA A 171 -14.89 -8.29 7.16
CA ALA A 171 -15.20 -9.71 6.92
C ALA A 171 -14.73 -10.64 8.07
N PRO A 172 -15.63 -11.23 8.89
CA PRO A 172 -15.30 -12.02 10.09
C PRO A 172 -14.46 -13.30 9.85
N SER A 173 -14.26 -13.72 8.61
CA SER A 173 -13.54 -14.94 8.24
C SER A 173 -12.02 -14.80 8.21
N ILE A 174 -11.47 -13.58 8.19
CA ILE A 174 -10.01 -13.34 8.02
C ILE A 174 -9.37 -13.11 9.41
N SER A 175 -8.08 -13.33 9.64
CA SER A 175 -7.51 -13.01 10.96
C SER A 175 -7.58 -11.50 11.28
N SER A 176 -7.79 -11.14 12.55
CA SER A 176 -7.89 -9.72 12.98
C SER A 176 -6.64 -8.91 12.63
N GLY A 177 -5.46 -9.52 12.78
CA GLY A 177 -4.19 -8.90 12.39
C GLY A 177 -4.09 -8.67 10.88
N GLY A 178 -4.44 -9.66 10.06
CA GLY A 178 -4.40 -9.54 8.59
C GLY A 178 -5.37 -8.49 8.06
N ARG A 179 -6.58 -8.45 8.62
CA ARG A 179 -7.60 -7.43 8.29
C ARG A 179 -7.15 -6.01 8.61
N GLY A 180 -6.59 -5.82 9.80
CA GLY A 180 -6.07 -4.51 10.22
C GLY A 180 -4.93 -4.02 9.34
N LEU A 181 -4.00 -4.91 8.99
CA LEU A 181 -2.86 -4.57 8.12
C LEU A 181 -3.29 -4.22 6.69
N ILE A 182 -4.24 -4.95 6.11
CA ILE A 182 -4.75 -4.68 4.77
C ILE A 182 -5.41 -3.30 4.71
N PHE A 183 -6.24 -2.96 5.71
CA PHE A 183 -6.91 -1.67 5.75
C PHE A 183 -5.96 -0.51 6.10
N ALA A 184 -5.03 -0.71 7.03
CA ALA A 184 -4.04 0.31 7.39
C ALA A 184 -3.05 0.61 6.25
N GLY A 185 -2.83 -0.35 5.35
CA GLY A 185 -1.99 -0.19 4.16
C GLY A 185 -2.68 0.41 2.94
N ALA A 186 -4.01 0.56 2.97
CA ALA A 186 -4.83 1.09 1.87
C ALA A 186 -5.10 2.59 2.01
#